data_AF-A0A7C3SD54-F1
#
_entry.id   AF-A0A7C3SD54-F1
#
_cell.length_a   1.000
_cell.length_b   1.000
_cell.length_c   1.000
_cell.angle_alpha   90.00
_cell.angle_beta   90.00
_cell.angle_gamma   90.00
#
_symmetry.space_group_name_H-M   'P 1'
#
loop_
_entity.id
_entity.type
_entity.pdbx_description
1 polymer ?
#
loop_
_entity_poly.entity_id
_entity_poly.type
_entity_poly.pdbx_seq_one_letter_code
_entity_poly.pdbx_strand_id
1 'polypeptide(L)' 'MPDDFRYVVKVIELDTPMKVSKEVQASLKGVASGKMLAKMKREAVDCPVLNRRVPFLECFACRNFQRRFKGEVQCIGDPL' A
#
# COMPACT_ATOMS: atom_id res chain seq x y z
N MET A 1 -7.50 7.02 22.35
CA MET A 1 -6.21 7.41 21.74
C MET A 1 -6.54 7.75 20.30
N PRO A 2 -6.37 9.01 19.86
CA PRO A 2 -6.76 9.35 18.50
C PRO A 2 -5.76 8.67 17.58
N ASP A 3 -6.23 7.75 16.76
CA ASP A 3 -5.40 7.18 15.73
C ASP A 3 -4.98 8.31 14.77
N ASP A 4 -3.69 8.65 14.74
CA ASP A 4 -3.08 9.73 13.93
C ASP A 4 -3.10 9.44 12.42
N PHE A 5 -4.24 9.05 11.86
CA PHE A 5 -4.42 8.93 10.41
C PHE A 5 -5.38 10.02 9.92
N ARG A 6 -4.96 10.80 8.92
CA ARG A 6 -5.84 11.77 8.25
C ARG A 6 -6.75 11.11 7.23
N TYR A 7 -6.30 10.02 6.62
CA TYR A 7 -7.00 9.41 5.50
C TYR A 7 -7.21 7.92 5.72
N VAL A 8 -8.39 7.45 5.35
CA VAL A 8 -8.74 6.02 5.31
C VAL A 8 -9.00 5.67 3.86
N VAL A 9 -8.23 4.75 3.30
CA VAL A 9 -8.35 4.34 1.90
C VAL A 9 -8.62 2.85 1.76
N LYS A 10 -9.54 2.47 0.88
CA LYS A 10 -9.91 1.07 0.70
C LYS A 10 -8.87 0.34 -0.14
N VAL A 11 -8.58 -0.90 0.25
CA VAL A 11 -7.79 -1.81 -0.59
C VAL A 11 -8.70 -2.42 -1.63
N ILE A 12 -8.30 -2.29 -2.89
CA ILE A 12 -9.02 -2.81 -4.05
C ILE A 12 -8.19 -3.96 -4.61
N GLU A 13 -8.81 -5.12 -4.77
CA GLU A 13 -8.20 -6.24 -5.50
C GLU A 13 -8.45 -6.06 -7.00
N LEU A 14 -7.38 -6.06 -7.77
CA LEU A 14 -7.34 -5.98 -9.22
C LEU A 14 -7.09 -7.38 -9.79
N ASP A 15 -7.74 -7.69 -10.91
CA ASP A 15 -7.52 -8.97 -11.60
C ASP A 15 -6.10 -9.04 -12.22
N THR A 16 -5.57 -7.88 -12.63
CA THR A 16 -4.24 -7.73 -13.22
C THR A 16 -3.21 -7.19 -12.21
N PRO A 17 -2.00 -7.76 -12.15
CA PRO A 17 -0.94 -7.27 -11.28
C PRO A 17 -0.43 -5.91 -11.76
N MET A 18 -0.39 -4.93 -10.88
CA MET A 18 0.20 -3.63 -11.19
C MET A 18 1.73 -3.68 -11.16
N LYS A 19 2.35 -2.82 -11.97
CA LYS A 19 3.81 -2.65 -11.99
C LYS A 19 4.27 -2.00 -10.68
N VAL A 20 5.02 -2.73 -9.88
CA VAL A 20 5.62 -2.24 -8.63
C VAL A 20 7.08 -1.86 -8.88
N SER A 21 7.53 -0.72 -8.36
CA SER A 21 8.92 -0.27 -8.47
C SER A 21 9.92 -1.29 -7.92
N LYS A 22 11.11 -1.36 -8.53
CA LYS A 22 12.15 -2.32 -8.14
C LYS A 22 12.64 -2.10 -6.70
N GLU A 23 12.66 -0.84 -6.24
CA GLU A 23 13.04 -0.47 -4.87
C GLU A 23 12.11 -1.11 -3.85
N VAL A 24 10.80 -0.94 -4.02
CA VAL A 24 9.77 -1.58 -3.18
C VAL A 24 9.89 -3.09 -3.22
N GLN A 25 10.11 -3.68 -4.40
CA GLN A 25 10.33 -5.12 -4.52
C GLN A 25 11.60 -5.59 -3.77
N ALA A 26 12.66 -4.78 -3.75
CA ALA A 26 13.89 -5.07 -3.03
C ALA A 26 13.68 -4.98 -1.51
N SER A 27 12.99 -3.95 -1.02
CA SER A 27 12.64 -3.80 0.42
C SER A 27 11.77 -4.95 0.93
N LEU A 28 11.01 -5.59 0.05
CA LEU A 28 10.15 -6.72 0.39
C LEU A 28 10.83 -8.09 0.23
N LYS A 29 12.01 -8.16 -0.41
CA LYS A 29 12.80 -9.39 -0.51
C LYS A 29 13.32 -9.75 0.89
N GLY A 30 12.66 -10.72 1.52
CA GLY A 30 12.99 -11.20 2.87
C GLY A 30 11.87 -10.95 3.90
N VAL A 31 10.95 -10.03 3.62
CA VAL A 31 9.79 -9.75 4.48
C VAL A 31 8.61 -10.68 4.15
N ALA A 32 8.42 -10.99 2.87
CA ALA A 32 7.33 -11.86 2.40
C ALA A 32 7.78 -12.83 1.31
N SER A 33 7.20 -14.03 1.30
CA SER A 33 7.43 -15.03 0.25
C SER A 33 7.00 -14.51 -1.13
N GLY A 34 7.70 -14.93 -2.19
CA GLY A 34 7.39 -14.49 -3.56
C GLY A 34 5.93 -14.71 -3.99
N LYS A 35 5.27 -15.74 -3.45
CA LYS A 35 3.84 -16.03 -3.67
C LYS A 35 2.92 -14.98 -3.02
N MET A 36 3.25 -14.48 -1.83
CA MET A 36 2.53 -13.38 -1.19
C MET A 36 2.72 -12.08 -1.97
N LEU A 37 3.95 -11.80 -2.42
CA LEU A 37 4.22 -10.62 -3.24
C LEU A 37 3.43 -10.63 -4.55
N ALA A 38 3.30 -11.79 -5.20
CA ALA A 38 2.47 -11.93 -6.40
C ALA A 38 0.99 -11.65 -6.12
N LYS A 39 0.46 -12.05 -4.96
CA LYS A 39 -0.91 -11.75 -4.54
C LYS A 39 -1.07 -10.25 -4.21
N MET A 40 -0.14 -9.66 -3.47
CA MET A 40 -0.18 -8.25 -3.10
C MET A 40 0.04 -7.29 -4.29
N LYS A 41 0.71 -7.74 -5.36
CA LYS A 41 0.79 -6.99 -6.63
C LYS A 41 -0.57 -6.80 -7.31
N ARG A 42 -1.54 -7.64 -6.97
CA ARG A 42 -2.94 -7.53 -7.39
C ARG A 42 -3.77 -6.68 -6.42
N GLU A 43 -3.19 -6.18 -5.34
CA GLU A 43 -3.86 -5.24 -4.45
C GLU A 43 -3.42 -3.81 -4.81
N ALA A 44 -4.36 -2.87 -4.81
CA ALA A 44 -4.14 -1.45 -5.06
C ALA A 44 -4.90 -0.59 -4.06
N VAL A 45 -4.44 0.63 -3.87
CA VAL A 45 -5.11 1.65 -3.07
C VAL A 45 -5.15 2.96 -3.84
N ASP A 46 -6.24 3.71 -3.70
CA ASP A 46 -6.32 5.06 -4.23
C ASP A 46 -5.64 6.02 -3.26
N CYS A 47 -4.44 6.48 -3.61
CA CYS A 47 -3.63 7.32 -2.72
C CYS A 47 -4.21 8.74 -2.68
N PRO A 48 -4.56 9.28 -1.49
CA PRO A 48 -5.14 10.60 -1.35
C PRO A 48 -4.09 11.71 -1.42
N VAL A 49 -2.81 11.37 -1.23
CA VAL A 49 -1.68 12.32 -1.32
C VAL A 49 -1.25 12.49 -2.78
N LEU A 50 -1.14 11.38 -3.52
CA LEU A 50 -0.73 11.39 -4.92
C LEU A 50 -1.91 11.51 -5.91
N ASN A 51 -3.15 11.55 -5.40
CA ASN A 51 -4.40 11.56 -6.19
C ASN A 51 -4.41 10.54 -7.35
N ARG A 52 -3.82 9.36 -7.12
CA ARG A 52 -3.72 8.30 -8.12
C ARG A 52 -3.81 6.93 -7.48
N ARG A 53 -4.20 5.93 -8.27
CA ARG A 53 -4.14 4.53 -7.88
C ARG A 53 -2.70 4.04 -7.84
N VAL A 54 -2.27 3.53 -6.69
CA VAL A 54 -0.95 2.94 -6.51
C VAL A 54 -1.08 1.48 -6.05
N PRO A 55 -0.10 0.61 -6.37
CA PRO A 55 -0.08 -0.74 -5.84
C PRO A 55 -0.03 -0.72 -4.31
N PHE A 56 -0.71 -1.65 -3.64
CA PHE A 56 -0.70 -1.75 -2.18
C PHE A 56 0.73 -1.92 -1.64
N LEU A 57 1.59 -2.64 -2.36
CA LEU A 57 3.00 -2.77 -2.00
C LEU A 57 3.76 -1.43 -1.99
N GLU A 58 3.44 -0.52 -2.91
CA GLU A 58 4.03 0.82 -2.93
C GLU A 58 3.52 1.66 -1.75
N CYS A 59 2.23 1.54 -1.42
CA CYS A 59 1.67 2.17 -0.22
C CYS A 59 2.26 1.57 1.06
N PHE A 60 2.46 0.26 1.14
CA PHE A 60 3.06 -0.40 2.31
C PHE A 60 4.50 0.05 2.59
N ALA A 61 5.26 0.38 1.53
CA ALA A 61 6.60 0.94 1.64
C ALA A 61 6.62 2.45 1.92
N CYS A 62 5.47 3.12 1.91
CA CYS A 62 5.36 4.56 2.11
C CYS A 62 5.47 4.93 3.60
N ARG A 63 6.14 6.05 3.90
CA ARG A 63 6.26 6.60 5.26
C ARG A 63 4.90 6.96 5.90
N ASN A 64 3.92 7.29 5.07
CA ASN A 64 2.56 7.62 5.52
C ASN A 64 1.70 6.39 5.85
N PHE A 65 2.16 5.17 5.57
CA PHE A 65 1.40 3.96 5.91
C PHE A 65 1.48 3.72 7.42
N GLN A 66 0.33 3.77 8.09
CA GLN A 66 0.26 3.47 9.51
C GLN A 66 -0.11 2.01 9.75
N ARG A 67 -1.27 1.57 9.24
CA ARG A 67 -1.70 0.17 9.31
C ARG A 67 -2.83 -0.14 8.33
N ARG A 68 -3.07 -1.43 8.09
CA ARG A 68 -4.27 -1.95 7.43
C ARG A 68 -5.24 -2.51 8.47
N PHE A 69 -6.46 -2.00 8.53
CA PHE A 69 -7.51 -2.47 9.43
C PHE A 69 -8.79 -2.76 8.62
N LYS A 70 -9.36 -3.96 8.77
CA LYS A 70 -10.60 -4.38 8.09
C LYS A 70 -10.66 -4.14 6.56
N GLY A 71 -9.52 -4.21 5.86
CA GLY A 71 -9.47 -3.96 4.41
C GLY A 71 -9.29 -2.48 4.02
N GLU A 72 -9.07 -1.63 5.01
CA GLU A 72 -8.82 -0.20 4.83
C GLU A 72 -7.41 0.14 5.33
N VAL A 73 -6.69 0.96 4.57
CA VAL A 73 -5.39 1.49 4.94
C VAL A 73 -5.58 2.84 5.60
N GLN A 74 -5.02 2.96 6.80
CA GLN A 74 -4.93 4.19 7.54
C GLN A 74 -3.63 4.89 7.16
N CYS A 75 -3.77 6.08 6.60
CA CYS A 75 -2.71 6.92 6.07
C CYS A 75 -2.60 8.19 6.89
N ILE A 76 -1.38 8.50 7.33
CA ILE A 76 -1.05 9.69 8.14
C ILE A 76 -1.35 10.97 7.37
N GLY A 77 -1.11 10.97 6.06
CA GLY A 77 -1.43 12.10 5.17
C GLY A 77 -0.40 13.22 5.20
N ASP A 78 0.84 12.94 5.60
CA ASP A 78 1.95 13.90 5.53
C ASP A 78 2.39 14.09 4.06
N PRO A 79 2.80 15.31 3.65
CA PRO A 79 3.32 15.56 2.31
C PRO A 79 4.61 14.74 2.06
N LEU A 80 4.64 14.05 0.92
CA LEU A 80 5.70 13.14 0.46
C LEU A 80 6.78 13.87 -0.35
#